data_AF-A0A126Z7Q3-F1
#
_entry.id   AF-A0A126Z7Q3-F1
#
_cell.length_a   1.000
_cell.length_b   1.000
_cell.length_c   1.000
_cell.angle_alpha   90.00
_cell.angle_beta   90.00
_cell.angle_gamma   90.00
#
_symmetry.space_group_name_H-M   'P 1'
#
loop_
_entity.id
_entity.type
_entity.pdbx_description
1 polymer ?
#
loop_
_entity_poly.entity_id
_entity_poly.type
_entity_poly.pdbx_seq_one_letter_code
_entity_poly.pdbx_strand_id
1 'polypeptide(L)'
;MNLHDRFEQYEDEFLKFDRIDNPKSKRPDLHAFLMLDEIQPGERDLISASEHDEFYLDIDCDAFAEKATDEQIRDLQRCGIRYDSELDSLCMFA
;
A
#
# COMPACT_ATOMS: atom_id res chain seq x y z
N MET A 1 14.41 -4.63 9.07
CA MET A 1 13.99 -3.29 8.65
C MET A 1 12.52 -3.18 8.99
N ASN A 2 12.08 -2.10 9.65
CA ASN A 2 10.67 -1.95 9.99
C ASN A 2 9.85 -1.58 8.73
N LEU A 3 8.52 -1.52 8.82
CA LEU A 3 7.69 -1.24 7.64
C LEU A 3 7.91 0.18 7.09
N HIS A 4 8.05 1.16 7.97
CA HIS A 4 8.32 2.56 7.62
C HIS A 4 9.58 2.70 6.77
N ASP A 5 10.71 2.18 7.24
CA ASP A 5 12.01 2.19 6.54
C ASP A 5 11.90 1.55 5.14
N ARG A 6 11.09 0.48 5.01
CA ARG A 6 10.88 -0.21 3.72
C ARG A 6 10.11 0.65 2.73
N PHE A 7 9.11 1.40 3.17
CA PHE A 7 8.42 2.38 2.33
C PHE A 7 9.31 3.59 2.01
N GLU A 8 10.10 4.10 2.97
CA GLU A 8 11.04 5.20 2.71
C GLU A 8 12.09 4.83 1.66
N GLN A 9 12.60 3.59 1.65
CA GLN A 9 13.56 3.11 0.66
C GLN A 9 13.08 3.29 -0.79
N TYR A 10 11.77 3.27 -1.02
CA TYR A 10 11.17 3.33 -2.35
C TYR A 10 10.42 4.64 -2.62
N GLU A 11 10.59 5.69 -1.80
CA GLU A 11 9.89 6.99 -1.94
C GLU A 11 9.94 7.54 -3.38
N ASP A 12 11.08 7.38 -4.06
CA ASP A 12 11.27 7.76 -5.46
C ASP A 12 10.34 7.02 -6.45
N GLU A 13 9.65 5.97 -6.06
CA GLU A 13 8.72 5.20 -6.89
C GLU A 13 7.26 5.63 -6.72
N PHE A 14 6.98 6.59 -5.83
CA PHE A 14 5.62 7.06 -5.55
C PHE A 14 4.89 7.57 -6.80
N LEU A 15 3.67 7.06 -7.02
CA LEU A 15 2.80 7.36 -8.17
C LEU A 15 3.39 7.03 -9.57
N LYS A 16 4.34 6.09 -9.65
CA LYS A 16 4.91 5.61 -10.93
C LYS A 16 4.31 4.29 -11.40
N PHE A 17 2.98 4.23 -11.46
CA PHE A 17 2.22 3.02 -11.81
C PHE A 17 2.59 2.41 -13.17
N ASP A 18 3.04 3.23 -14.11
CA ASP A 18 3.50 2.82 -15.44
C ASP A 18 4.72 1.87 -15.41
N ARG A 19 5.40 1.77 -14.26
CA ARG A 19 6.57 0.88 -14.05
C ARG A 19 6.22 -0.48 -13.45
N ILE A 20 4.94 -0.77 -13.20
CA ILE A 20 4.51 -2.07 -12.70
C ILE A 20 4.37 -3.04 -13.88
N ASP A 21 5.06 -4.18 -13.78
CA ASP A 21 4.97 -5.25 -14.76
C ASP A 21 3.72 -6.11 -14.53
N ASN A 22 2.91 -6.32 -15.57
CA ASN A 22 1.71 -7.16 -15.53
C ASN A 22 0.71 -6.82 -14.39
N PRO A 23 0.21 -5.58 -14.32
CA PRO A 23 -0.69 -5.19 -13.25
C PRO A 23 -2.03 -5.95 -13.36
N LYS A 24 -2.59 -6.35 -12.22
CA LYS A 24 -3.87 -7.07 -12.13
C LYS A 24 -5.08 -6.24 -12.60
N SER A 25 -4.90 -4.92 -12.65
CA SER A 25 -5.88 -3.95 -13.10
C SER A 25 -5.16 -2.83 -13.83
N LYS A 26 -5.86 -2.13 -14.73
CA LYS A 26 -5.36 -0.88 -15.33
C LYS A 26 -5.54 0.34 -14.42
N ARG A 27 -6.30 0.20 -13.33
CA ARG A 27 -6.51 1.24 -12.33
C ARG A 27 -5.55 1.02 -11.14
N PRO A 28 -4.72 2.01 -10.77
CA PRO A 28 -3.71 1.85 -9.72
C PRO A 28 -4.30 1.45 -8.36
N ASP A 29 -5.36 2.14 -7.94
CA ASP A 29 -6.13 1.89 -6.73
C ASP A 29 -6.61 0.42 -6.65
N LEU A 30 -7.28 -0.07 -7.69
CA LEU A 30 -7.78 -1.43 -7.74
C LEU A 30 -6.64 -2.46 -7.78
N HIS A 31 -5.53 -2.15 -8.45
CA HIS A 31 -4.36 -3.03 -8.41
C HIS A 31 -3.79 -3.14 -6.99
N ALA A 32 -3.66 -2.02 -6.28
CA ALA A 32 -3.17 -1.98 -4.90
C ALA A 32 -4.09 -2.78 -3.99
N PHE A 33 -5.40 -2.59 -4.08
CA PHE A 33 -6.37 -3.31 -3.22
C PHE A 33 -6.36 -4.82 -3.46
N LEU A 34 -6.26 -5.26 -4.71
CA LEU A 34 -6.10 -6.70 -5.02
C LEU A 34 -4.76 -7.26 -4.52
N MET A 35 -3.71 -6.45 -4.47
CA MET A 35 -2.42 -6.86 -3.91
C MET A 35 -2.47 -6.96 -2.38
N LEU A 36 -3.08 -5.97 -1.71
CA LEU A 36 -3.24 -5.96 -0.27
C LEU A 36 -4.08 -7.14 0.22
N ASP A 37 -5.20 -7.43 -0.45
CA ASP A 37 -6.06 -8.58 -0.13
C ASP A 37 -5.33 -9.93 -0.30
N GLU A 38 -4.44 -10.05 -1.27
CA GLU A 38 -3.63 -11.27 -1.41
C GLU A 38 -2.55 -11.42 -0.33
N ILE A 39 -1.94 -10.33 0.11
CA ILE A 39 -0.90 -10.35 1.17
C ILE A 39 -1.55 -10.58 2.54
N GLN A 40 -2.65 -9.89 2.80
CA GLN A 40 -3.38 -9.93 4.06
C GLN A 40 -4.88 -9.96 3.79
N PRO A 41 -5.44 -11.16 3.55
CA PRO A 41 -6.87 -11.33 3.34
C PRO A 41 -7.67 -10.90 4.57
N GLY A 42 -8.81 -10.27 4.34
CA GLY A 42 -9.73 -9.83 5.39
C GLY A 42 -11.19 -10.06 5.02
N GLU A 43 -12.08 -9.96 6.02
CA GLU A 43 -13.54 -10.07 5.82
C GLU A 43 -14.25 -8.72 5.96
N ARG A 44 -13.51 -7.64 6.23
CA ARG A 44 -14.02 -6.29 6.41
C ARG A 44 -13.64 -5.41 5.22
N ASP A 45 -14.23 -4.21 5.18
CA ASP A 45 -13.88 -3.20 4.19
C ASP A 45 -12.42 -2.76 4.38
N LEU A 46 -11.69 -2.66 3.27
CA LEU A 46 -10.28 -2.28 3.30
C LEU A 46 -10.07 -0.81 3.68
N ILE A 47 -11.01 0.08 3.34
CA ILE A 47 -10.92 1.51 3.70
C ILE A 47 -11.55 1.70 5.08
N SER A 48 -10.77 2.17 6.05
CA SER A 48 -11.19 2.38 7.44
C SER A 48 -11.58 3.83 7.73
N ALA A 49 -10.93 4.79 7.08
CA ALA A 49 -11.18 6.22 7.23
C ALA A 49 -10.74 7.02 5.99
N SER A 50 -11.06 8.30 5.98
CA SER A 50 -10.62 9.24 4.94
C SER A 50 -10.33 10.61 5.54
N GLU A 51 -9.27 11.27 5.10
CA GLU A 51 -8.96 12.66 5.44
C GLU A 51 -8.36 13.36 4.22
N HIS A 52 -8.91 14.54 3.87
CA HIS A 52 -8.48 15.30 2.69
C HIS A 52 -8.43 14.44 1.41
N ASP A 53 -7.21 14.20 0.89
CA ASP A 53 -6.91 13.46 -0.34
C ASP A 53 -6.36 12.06 0.00
N GLU A 54 -6.70 11.52 1.18
CA GLU A 54 -6.19 10.24 1.66
C GLU A 54 -7.30 9.31 2.14
N PHE A 55 -7.10 8.03 1.86
CA PHE A 55 -7.87 6.93 2.43
C PHE A 55 -6.97 6.06 3.30
N TYR A 56 -7.35 5.86 4.56
CA TYR A 56 -6.64 4.99 5.50
C TYR A 56 -7.15 3.57 5.39
N LEU A 57 -6.25 2.60 5.56
CA LEU A 57 -6.51 1.19 5.27
C LEU A 57 -6.57 0.36 6.56
N ASP A 58 -7.53 -0.56 6.64
CA ASP A 58 -7.67 -1.57 7.71
C ASP A 58 -6.65 -2.70 7.49
N ILE A 59 -5.35 -2.36 7.61
CA ILE A 59 -4.23 -3.28 7.48
C ILE A 59 -3.45 -3.27 8.79
N ASP A 60 -3.33 -4.45 9.41
CA ASP A 60 -2.34 -4.71 10.46
C ASP A 60 -0.92 -4.58 9.88
N CYS A 61 -0.23 -3.49 10.20
CA CYS A 61 1.10 -3.16 9.68
C CYS A 61 2.16 -4.18 10.10
N ASP A 62 2.08 -4.73 11.30
CA ASP A 62 3.03 -5.72 11.80
C ASP A 62 2.89 -7.04 11.03
N ALA A 63 1.66 -7.56 10.93
CA ALA A 63 1.38 -8.79 10.19
C ALA A 63 1.62 -8.64 8.68
N PHE A 64 1.36 -7.45 8.14
CA PHE A 64 1.65 -7.12 6.74
C PHE A 64 3.17 -7.11 6.49
N ALA A 65 3.96 -6.51 7.38
CA ALA A 65 5.41 -6.42 7.23
C ALA A 65 6.10 -7.80 7.18
N GLU A 66 5.56 -8.79 7.89
CA GLU A 66 6.05 -10.18 7.88
C GLU A 66 5.83 -10.90 6.54
N LYS A 67 4.79 -10.51 5.78
CA LYS A 67 4.36 -11.22 4.56
C LYS A 67 4.74 -10.50 3.27
N ALA A 68 4.71 -9.16 3.28
CA ALA A 68 4.96 -8.37 2.09
C ALA A 68 6.42 -8.47 1.64
N THR A 69 6.65 -8.65 0.35
CA THR A 69 7.99 -8.55 -0.25
C THR A 69 8.35 -7.10 -0.55
N ASP A 70 9.64 -6.81 -0.74
CA ASP A 70 10.08 -5.47 -1.09
C ASP A 70 9.59 -5.03 -2.48
N GLU A 71 9.43 -5.97 -3.41
CA GLU A 71 8.83 -5.70 -4.72
C GLU A 71 7.36 -5.29 -4.59
N GLN A 72 6.60 -5.96 -3.70
CA GLN A 72 5.21 -5.60 -3.42
C GLN A 72 5.11 -4.23 -2.74
N ILE A 73 5.98 -3.91 -1.78
CA ILE A 73 6.00 -2.57 -1.15
C ILE A 73 6.27 -1.49 -2.19
N ARG A 74 7.29 -1.69 -3.04
CA ARG A 74 7.60 -0.78 -4.15
C ARG A 74 6.39 -0.59 -5.08
N ASP A 75 5.73 -1.68 -5.46
CA ASP A 75 4.58 -1.61 -6.37
C ASP A 75 3.34 -0.98 -5.71
N LEU A 76 3.12 -1.17 -4.40
CA LEU A 76 2.11 -0.44 -3.65
C LEU A 76 2.40 1.06 -3.65
N GLN A 77 3.66 1.47 -3.52
CA GLN A 77 4.04 2.88 -3.57
C GLN A 77 3.83 3.49 -4.95
N ARG A 78 4.11 2.73 -6.01
CA ARG A 78 3.77 3.11 -7.39
C ARG A 78 2.27 3.30 -7.60
N CYS A 79 1.44 2.62 -6.81
CA CYS A 79 -0.02 2.80 -6.80
C CYS A 79 -0.49 3.98 -5.93
N GLY A 80 0.41 4.66 -5.20
CA GLY A 80 0.05 5.77 -4.30
C GLY A 80 -0.19 5.35 -2.85
N ILE A 81 0.16 4.12 -2.46
CA ILE A 81 0.15 3.69 -1.05
C ILE A 81 1.40 4.18 -0.34
N ARG A 82 1.25 4.70 0.87
CA ARG A 82 2.36 5.08 1.75
C ARG A 82 2.09 4.62 3.17
N TYR A 83 3.13 4.62 3.97
CA TYR A 83 3.03 4.40 5.41
C TYR A 83 2.97 5.76 6.12
N ASP A 84 1.93 5.96 6.92
CA ASP A 84 1.76 7.10 7.83
C ASP A 84 2.37 6.74 9.18
N SER A 85 3.49 7.39 9.52
CA SER A 85 4.22 7.14 10.77
C SER A 85 3.61 7.82 11.99
N GLU A 86 2.69 8.78 11.81
CA GLU A 86 1.98 9.40 12.93
C GLU A 86 0.86 8.49 13.43
N LEU A 87 0.20 7.79 12.50
CA LEU A 87 -0.93 6.90 12.80
C LEU A 87 -0.58 5.40 12.80
N ASP A 88 0.65 5.03 12.43
CA ASP A 88 1.10 3.64 12.27
C ASP A 88 0.17 2.84 11.35
N SER A 89 -0.13 3.43 10.18
CA SER A 89 -1.14 2.91 9.25
C SER A 89 -0.69 3.04 7.80
N LEU A 90 -1.29 2.24 6.91
CA LEU A 90 -1.17 2.46 5.47
C LEU A 90 -2.27 3.41 5.01
N CYS A 91 -1.91 4.35 4.15
CA CYS A 91 -2.87 5.22 3.46
C CYS A 91 -2.62 5.25 1.95
N MET A 92 -3.68 5.52 1.20
CA MET A 92 -3.67 5.72 -0.25
C MET A 92 -3.94 7.19 -0.54
N PHE A 93 -3.10 7.82 -1.37
CA PHE A 93 -3.36 9.14 -1.93
C PHE A 93 -4.36 9.07 -3.09
N ALA A 94 -5.37 9.94 -3.11
CA ALA A 94 -6.49 9.95 -4.04
C ALA A 94 -6.57 11.20 -4.91
#